data_AF-A0A451B1Q3-F1
#
_entry.id   AF-A0A451B1Q3-F1
#
_cell.length_a   1.000
_cell.length_b   1.000
_cell.length_c   1.000
_cell.angle_alpha   90.00
_cell.angle_beta   90.00
_cell.angle_gamma   90.00
#
_symmetry.space_group_name_H-M   'P 1'
#
loop_
_entity.id
_entity.type
_entity.pdbx_description
1 polymer ?
#
loop_
_entity_poly.entity_id
_entity_poly.type
_entity_poly.pdbx_seq_one_letter_code
_entity_poly.pdbx_strand_id
1 'polypeptide(L)'
;MSFDPTTIVIVAALIGAGIFFFVEFILRKDIEVINSAIIFLAIYAISQGYLLIETALSGDPDNLPKAWRGYLGLAGVIVIGLSLRYIIKTSQKITARFGNEKIDNE
;
A
#
# COMPACT_ATOMS: atom_id res chain seq x y z
N MET A 1 23.31 -12.35 -6.78
CA MET A 1 22.89 -10.95 -6.60
C MET A 1 22.43 -10.77 -5.17
N SER A 2 23.01 -9.85 -4.42
CA SER A 2 22.43 -9.40 -3.15
C SER A 2 21.17 -8.61 -3.51
N PHE A 3 19.99 -9.10 -3.15
CA PHE A 3 18.77 -8.33 -3.31
C PHE A 3 18.73 -7.28 -2.21
N ASP A 4 18.94 -6.03 -2.60
CA ASP A 4 18.73 -4.89 -1.72
C ASP A 4 17.29 -4.92 -1.16
N PRO A 5 17.06 -4.72 0.14
CA PRO A 5 15.73 -4.77 0.74
C PRO A 5 14.70 -3.88 0.05
N THR A 6 15.12 -2.72 -0.47
CA THR A 6 14.25 -1.82 -1.23
C THR A 6 13.79 -2.48 -2.53
N THR A 7 14.68 -3.20 -3.20
CA THR A 7 14.37 -3.94 -4.43
C THR A 7 13.31 -5.02 -4.17
N ILE A 8 13.43 -5.75 -3.07
CA ILE A 8 12.44 -6.79 -2.69
C ILE A 8 11.07 -6.16 -2.48
N VAL A 9 11.00 -5.04 -1.77
CA VAL A 9 9.75 -4.33 -1.48
C VAL A 9 9.11 -3.79 -2.76
N ILE A 10 9.90 -3.20 -3.66
CA ILE A 10 9.43 -2.72 -4.96
C ILE A 10 8.85 -3.88 -5.78
N VAL A 11 9.55 -5.02 -5.85
CA VAL A 11 9.08 -6.20 -6.57
C VAL A 11 7.77 -6.72 -5.95
N ALA A 12 7.67 -6.80 -4.63
CA ALA A 12 6.44 -7.21 -3.96
C ALA A 12 5.27 -6.26 -4.24
N ALA A 13 5.52 -4.95 -4.23
CA ALA A 13 4.52 -3.93 -4.56
C ALA A 13 4.07 -4.02 -6.03
N LEU A 14 5.00 -4.28 -6.97
CA LEU A 14 4.69 -4.49 -8.38
C LEU A 14 3.84 -5.75 -8.58
N ILE A 15 4.15 -6.85 -7.90
CA ILE A 15 3.35 -8.09 -7.93
C ILE A 15 1.94 -7.80 -7.42
N GLY A 16 1.80 -7.13 -6.27
CA GLY A 16 0.50 -6.80 -5.70
C GLY A 16 -0.33 -5.89 -6.60
N ALA A 17 0.29 -4.87 -7.19
CA ALA A 17 -0.37 -4.00 -8.16
C ALA A 17 -0.75 -4.74 -9.45
N GLY A 18 0.09 -5.66 -9.93
CA GLY A 18 -0.19 -6.50 -11.09
C GLY A 18 -1.37 -7.45 -10.87
N ILE A 19 -1.45 -8.08 -9.69
CA ILE A 19 -2.61 -8.90 -9.31
C ILE A 19 -3.87 -8.04 -9.30
N PHE A 20 -3.80 -6.86 -8.68
CA PHE A 20 -4.93 -5.94 -8.62
C PHE A 20 -5.37 -5.48 -10.01
N PHE A 21 -4.41 -5.11 -10.88
CA PHE A 21 -4.66 -4.73 -12.27
C PHE A 21 -5.37 -5.85 -13.03
N PHE A 22 -4.94 -7.10 -12.85
CA PHE A 22 -5.55 -8.25 -13.49
C PHE A 22 -6.99 -8.49 -12.99
N VAL A 23 -7.22 -8.34 -11.69
CA VAL A 23 -8.57 -8.41 -11.10
C VAL A 23 -9.46 -7.27 -11.62
N GLU A 24 -8.94 -6.05 -11.69
CA GLU A 24 -9.63 -4.88 -12.24
C GLU A 24 -10.02 -5.11 -13.70
N PHE A 25 -9.09 -5.61 -14.51
CA PHE A 25 -9.34 -5.94 -15.91
C PHE A 25 -10.41 -7.01 -16.10
N ILE A 26 -10.38 -8.10 -15.31
CA ILE A 26 -11.38 -9.16 -15.39
C ILE A 26 -12.76 -8.66 -14.98
N LEU A 27 -12.84 -7.90 -13.89
CA LEU A 27 -14.12 -7.47 -13.34
C LEU A 27 -14.74 -6.34 -14.16
N ARG A 28 -13.96 -5.33 -14.55
CA ARG A 28 -14.51 -4.13 -15.21
C ARG A 28 -14.44 -4.16 -16.72
N LYS A 29 -13.59 -5.02 -17.31
CA LYS A 29 -13.21 -4.95 -18.74
C LYS A 29 -12.69 -3.58 -19.18
N ASP A 30 -12.35 -2.72 -18.20
CA ASP A 30 -11.81 -1.38 -18.35
C ASP A 30 -10.72 -1.19 -17.29
N ILE A 31 -9.70 -0.41 -17.63
CA ILE A 31 -8.46 -0.30 -16.87
C ILE A 31 -8.28 1.13 -16.40
N GLU A 32 -8.58 1.39 -15.13
CA GLU A 32 -8.22 2.65 -14.47
C GLU A 32 -6.79 2.51 -13.90
N VAL A 33 -5.78 2.80 -14.72
CA VAL A 33 -4.34 2.72 -14.34
C VAL A 33 -4.03 3.43 -13.01
N ILE A 34 -4.76 4.51 -12.71
CA ILE A 34 -4.65 5.25 -11.45
C ILE A 34 -4.95 4.36 -10.23
N ASN A 35 -5.94 3.47 -10.28
CA ASN A 35 -6.27 2.60 -9.16
C ASN A 35 -5.14 1.61 -8.89
N SER A 36 -4.59 1.01 -9.96
CA SER A 36 -3.44 0.12 -9.88
C SER A 36 -2.18 0.84 -9.35
N ALA A 37 -1.94 2.09 -9.75
CA ALA A 37 -0.86 2.91 -9.20
C ALA A 37 -1.07 3.26 -7.73
N ILE A 38 -2.30 3.56 -7.30
CA ILE A 38 -2.64 3.80 -5.89
C ILE A 38 -2.37 2.54 -5.05
N ILE A 39 -2.72 1.35 -5.56
CA ILE A 39 -2.44 0.08 -4.86
C ILE A 39 -0.95 -0.16 -4.75
N PHE A 40 -0.18 0.05 -5.83
CA PHE A 40 1.28 -0.02 -5.79
C PHE A 40 1.85 0.88 -4.69
N LEU A 41 1.48 2.16 -4.70
CA LEU A 41 1.96 3.15 -3.73
C LEU A 41 1.55 2.78 -2.30
N ALA A 42 0.33 2.28 -2.10
CA ALA A 42 -0.15 1.88 -0.79
C ALA A 42 0.64 0.67 -0.24
N ILE A 43 0.92 -0.34 -1.06
CA ILE A 43 1.72 -1.50 -0.64
C ILE A 43 3.15 -1.07 -0.30
N TYR A 44 3.76 -0.22 -1.14
CA TYR A 44 5.08 0.33 -0.88
C TYR A 44 5.12 1.15 0.41
N ALA A 45 4.11 2.00 0.64
CA ALA A 45 3.99 2.84 1.83
C ALA A 45 3.86 2.02 3.12
N ILE A 46 3.23 0.84 3.10
CA ILE A 46 3.20 -0.06 4.27
C ILE A 46 4.62 -0.44 4.70
N SER A 47 5.49 -0.80 3.75
CA SER A 47 6.87 -1.15 4.06
C SER A 47 7.67 0.05 4.58
N GLN A 48 7.45 1.25 4.02
CA GLN A 48 8.07 2.48 4.54
C GLN A 48 7.58 2.80 5.96
N GLY A 49 6.30 2.60 6.24
CA GLY A 49 5.75 2.73 7.58
C GLY A 49 6.38 1.75 8.58
N TYR A 50 6.64 0.52 8.16
CA TYR A 50 7.38 -0.46 8.98
C TYR A 50 8.81 0.01 9.28
N LEU A 51 9.54 0.52 8.28
CA LEU A 51 10.89 1.04 8.47
C LEU A 51 10.92 2.23 9.44
N LEU A 52 9.90 3.10 9.41
CA LEU A 52 9.77 4.20 10.38
C LEU A 52 9.60 3.68 11.81
N ILE A 53 8.79 2.63 12.00
CA ILE A 53 8.60 1.99 13.31
C ILE A 53 9.89 1.31 13.77
N GLU A 54 10.54 0.55 12.89
CA GLU A 54 11.82 -0.10 13.20
C GLU A 54 12.87 0.92 13.61
N THR A 55 13.03 1.99 12.83
CA THR A 55 13.96 3.10 13.13
C THR A 55 13.65 3.75 14.47
N ALA A 56 12.37 3.90 14.83
CA ALA A 56 11.97 4.41 16.13
C ALA A 56 12.33 3.48 17.31
N LEU A 57 12.35 2.17 17.08
CA LEU A 57 12.63 1.15 18.11
C LEU A 57 14.12 0.86 18.27
N SER A 58 14.86 0.78 17.17
CA SER A 58 16.26 0.31 17.14
C SER A 58 17.28 1.40 16.84
N GLY A 59 16.86 2.60 16.41
CA GLY A 59 17.78 3.67 16.04
C GLY A 59 18.47 4.31 17.25
N ASP A 60 19.72 4.74 17.03
CA ASP A 60 20.60 5.32 18.06
C ASP A 60 19.97 6.57 18.72
N PRO A 61 19.74 6.56 20.05
CA PRO A 61 19.12 7.68 20.75
C PRO A 61 19.98 8.96 20.75
N ASP A 62 21.30 8.83 20.57
CA ASP A 62 22.23 9.94 20.78
C ASP A 62 22.35 10.87 19.56
N ASN A 63 21.82 10.45 18.41
CA ASN A 63 21.92 11.21 17.16
C ASN A 63 20.73 12.16 16.89
N LEU A 64 19.68 12.16 17.72
CA LEU A 64 18.44 12.91 17.45
C LEU A 64 17.71 13.41 18.73
N PRO A 65 16.84 14.44 18.64
CA PRO A 65 16.16 15.05 19.80
C PRO A 65 15.16 14.11 20.47
N LYS A 66 15.19 13.96 21.80
CA LYS A 66 14.44 12.95 22.62
C LYS A 66 13.05 12.49 22.15
N ALA A 67 12.25 13.34 21.50
CA ALA A 67 10.91 13.00 20.99
C ALA A 67 10.87 12.35 19.59
N TRP A 68 12.00 12.28 18.87
CA TRP A 68 12.09 11.81 17.48
C TRP A 68 11.51 10.41 17.29
N ARG A 69 11.77 9.49 18.23
CA ARG A 69 11.23 8.12 18.21
C ARG A 69 9.71 8.09 18.26
N GLY A 70 9.12 8.93 19.11
CA GLY A 70 7.66 9.05 19.23
C GLY A 70 7.04 9.51 17.91
N TYR A 71 7.63 10.51 17.26
CA TYR A 71 7.16 10.99 15.97
C TYR A 71 7.29 9.95 14.85
N LEU A 72 8.44 9.27 14.74
CA LEU A 72 8.65 8.25 13.71
C LEU A 72 7.75 7.04 13.92
N GLY A 73 7.62 6.56 15.15
CA GLY A 73 6.74 5.43 15.47
C GLY A 73 5.28 5.75 15.15
N LEU A 74 4.79 6.92 15.56
CA LEU A 74 3.44 7.37 15.25
C LEU A 74 3.22 7.55 13.75
N ALA A 75 4.16 8.18 13.04
CA ALA A 75 4.10 8.37 11.60
C ALA A 75 4.03 7.02 10.87
N GLY A 76 4.85 6.05 11.27
CA GLY A 76 4.83 4.72 10.68
C GLY A 76 3.49 4.00 10.84
N VAL A 77 2.90 4.04 12.05
CA VAL A 77 1.56 3.48 12.32
C VAL A 77 0.48 4.16 11.47
N ILE A 78 0.50 5.49 11.38
CA ILE A 78 -0.47 6.25 10.58
C ILE A 78 -0.35 5.90 9.10
N VAL A 79 0.88 5.85 8.57
CA VAL A 79 1.13 5.52 7.16
C VAL A 79 0.61 4.12 6.82
N ILE A 80 0.87 3.12 7.66
CA ILE A 80 0.35 1.75 7.47
C ILE A 80 -1.19 1.76 7.49
N GLY A 81 -1.78 2.40 8.50
CA GLY A 81 -3.24 2.44 8.66
C GLY A 81 -3.96 3.11 7.48
N LEU A 82 -3.43 4.25 7.01
CA LEU A 82 -3.97 4.93 5.83
C LEU A 82 -3.80 4.08 4.57
N SER A 83 -2.66 3.45 4.38
CA SER A 83 -2.39 2.60 3.21
C SER A 83 -3.34 1.40 3.13
N LEU A 84 -3.56 0.72 4.25
CA LEU A 84 -4.54 -0.38 4.34
C LEU A 84 -5.96 0.11 4.02
N ARG A 85 -6.35 1.28 4.55
CA ARG A 85 -7.64 1.89 4.26
C ARG A 85 -7.81 2.20 2.77
N TYR A 86 -6.77 2.71 2.11
CA TYR A 86 -6.79 2.96 0.67
C TYR A 86 -6.92 1.67 -0.14
N ILE A 87 -6.19 0.61 0.22
CA ILE A 87 -6.30 -0.69 -0.44
C ILE A 87 -7.73 -1.21 -0.35
N ILE A 88 -8.29 -1.26 0.87
CA ILE A 88 -9.65 -1.75 1.10
C ILE A 88 -10.67 -0.92 0.31
N LYS A 89 -10.61 0.41 0.41
CA LYS A 89 -11.57 1.31 -0.26
C LYS A 89 -11.51 1.18 -1.78
N THR A 90 -10.30 1.05 -2.35
CA THR A 90 -10.12 0.93 -3.80
C THR A 90 -10.63 -0.43 -4.28
N SER A 91 -10.31 -1.53 -3.57
CA SER A 91 -10.83 -2.86 -3.87
C SER A 91 -12.36 -2.93 -3.78
N GLN A 92 -12.96 -2.35 -2.73
CA GLN A 92 -14.42 -2.28 -2.58
C GLN A 92 -15.09 -1.51 -3.72
N LYS A 93 -14.49 -0.39 -4.16
CA LYS A 93 -15.01 0.41 -5.30
C LYS A 93 -15.03 -0.40 -6.60
N ILE A 94 -14.08 -1.32 -6.79
CA ILE A 94 -14.07 -2.20 -7.96
C ILE A 94 -15.18 -3.24 -7.85
N THR A 95 -15.27 -3.94 -6.72
CA THR A 95 -16.27 -5.02 -6.52
C THR A 95 -17.70 -4.50 -6.51
N ALA A 96 -17.97 -3.36 -5.86
CA ALA A 96 -19.32 -2.80 -5.78
C ALA A 96 -19.86 -2.30 -7.14
N ARG A 97 -19.00 -1.72 -7.97
CA ARG A 97 -19.40 -1.25 -9.31
C ARG A 97 -19.79 -2.42 -10.22
N PHE A 98 -19.06 -3.53 -10.14
CA PHE A 98 -19.39 -4.76 -10.87
C PHE A 98 -20.72 -5.38 -10.40
N GLY A 99 -20.97 -5.37 -9.08
CA GLY A 99 -22.24 -5.86 -8.52
C GLY A 99 -23.45 -5.10 -9.04
N ASN A 100 -23.37 -3.77 -9.17
CA ASN A 100 -24.44 -2.94 -9.71
C ASN A 100 -24.61 -3.14 -11.23
N GLU A 101 -23.52 -3.18 -12.01
CA GLU A 101 -23.58 -3.44 -13.46
C GLU A 101 -24.25 -4.77 -13.82
N LYS A 102 -24.18 -5.76 -12.94
CA LYS A 102 -24.80 -7.07 -13.16
C LYS A 102 -26.32 -7.05 -12.94
N ILE A 103 -26.81 -6.21 -12.02
CA ILE A 103 -28.24 -6.08 -11.69
C ILE A 103 -28.97 -5.24 -12.76
N ASP A 104 -28.31 -4.23 -13.32
CA ASP A 104 -28.91 -3.35 -14.33
C ASP A 104 -29.00 -3.99 -15.74
N ASN A 105 -28.34 -5.14 -15.95
CA ASN A 105 -28.30 -5.87 -17.22
C ASN A 105 -29.11 -7.19 -17.22
N GLU A 106 -29.85 -7.49 -16.15
CA GLU A 106 -30.86 -8.58 -16.08
C GLU A 106 -32.29 -8.01 -16.17
#